data_AF-A0AA92HVP0-F1
#
_entry.id   AF-A0AA92HVP0-F1
#
_cell.length_a   1.000
_cell.length_b   1.000
_cell.length_c   1.000
_cell.angle_alpha   90.00
_cell.angle_beta   90.00
_cell.angle_gamma   90.00
#
_symmetry.space_group_name_H-M   'P 1'
#
loop_
_entity.id
_entity.type
_entity.pdbx_description
1 polymer ?
#
loop_
_entity_poly.entity_id
_entity_poly.type
_entity_poly.pdbx_seq_one_letter_code
_entity_poly.pdbx_strand_id
1 'polypeptide(L)' 'MPDPGAKRREIAMFLVLAVVIWPILSVAVVGGYGFLVWMSQLIMGPPGPPPV' A
#
# COMPACT_ATOMS: atom_id res chain seq x y z
N MET A 1 -27.89 -9.80 -25.28
CA MET A 1 -27.91 -10.89 -24.29
C MET A 1 -26.81 -10.60 -23.27
N PRO A 2 -27.05 -10.67 -21.95
CA PRO A 2 -25.98 -10.57 -20.97
C PRO A 2 -24.96 -11.68 -21.24
N ASP A 3 -23.70 -11.32 -21.49
CA ASP A 3 -22.64 -12.28 -21.76
C ASP A 3 -22.20 -12.93 -20.44
N PRO A 4 -22.41 -14.26 -20.25
CA PRO A 4 -22.02 -14.94 -19.02
C PRO A 4 -20.51 -14.82 -18.72
N GLY A 5 -19.70 -14.61 -19.76
CA GLY A 5 -18.25 -14.40 -19.65
C GLY A 5 -17.86 -13.03 -19.06
N ALA A 6 -18.70 -12.00 -19.17
CA ALA A 6 -18.39 -10.66 -18.70
C ALA A 6 -18.26 -10.62 -17.16
N LYS A 7 -19.21 -11.23 -16.44
CA LYS A 7 -19.20 -11.29 -14.97
C LYS A 7 -17.95 -11.99 -14.42
N ARG A 8 -17.53 -13.09 -15.06
CA ARG A 8 -16.32 -13.82 -14.65
C ARG A 8 -15.05 -12.99 -14.87
N ARG A 9 -15.01 -12.20 -15.94
CA ARG A 9 -13.88 -11.30 -16.23
C ARG A 9 -13.79 -10.15 -15.22
N GLU A 10 -14.92 -9.55 -14.86
CA GLU A 10 -14.97 -8.48 -13.85
C GLU A 10 -14.47 -8.97 -12.48
N ILE A 11 -14.92 -10.14 -12.03
CA ILE A 11 -14.46 -10.72 -10.75
C ILE A 11 -12.96 -11.01 -10.80
N ALA A 12 -12.45 -11.55 -11.91
CA ALA A 12 -11.01 -11.79 -12.05
C ALA A 12 -10.20 -10.49 -12.00
N MET A 13 -10.65 -9.43 -12.69
CA MET A 13 -10.02 -8.10 -12.64
C MET A 13 -10.06 -7.51 -11.23
N PHE A 14 -11.20 -7.63 -10.54
CA PHE A 14 -11.35 -7.18 -9.16
C PHE A 14 -10.38 -7.91 -8.22
N LEU A 15 -10.26 -9.23 -8.35
CA LEU A 15 -9.34 -10.03 -7.53
C LEU A 15 -7.87 -9.66 -7.80
N VAL A 16 -7.49 -9.42 -9.06
CA VAL A 16 -6.14 -8.95 -9.40
C VAL A 16 -5.87 -7.59 -8.76
N LEU A 17 -6.82 -6.65 -8.84
CA LEU A 17 -6.71 -5.35 -8.20
C LEU A 17 -6.58 -5.49 -6.67
N ALA A 18 -7.48 -6.25 -6.05
CA ALA A 18 -7.56 -6.43 -4.61
C ALA A 18 -6.37 -7.18 -4.01
N VAL A 19 -5.91 -8.25 -4.64
CA VAL A 19 -4.94 -9.18 -4.06
C VAL A 19 -3.51 -8.92 -4.54
N VAL A 20 -3.33 -8.29 -5.69
CA VAL A 20 -1.99 -8.02 -6.25
C VAL A 20 -1.67 -6.54 -6.17
N ILE A 21 -2.50 -5.68 -6.75
CA ILE A 21 -2.18 -4.26 -6.90
C ILE A 21 -2.20 -3.55 -5.54
N TRP A 22 -3.26 -3.77 -4.75
CA TRP A 22 -3.38 -3.13 -3.43
C TRP A 22 -2.22 -3.45 -2.49
N PRO A 23 -1.80 -4.73 -2.29
CA PRO A 23 -0.66 -5.03 -1.43
C PRO A 23 0.65 -4.41 -1.90
N ILE A 24 0.92 -4.39 -3.21
CA ILE A 24 2.13 -3.74 -3.76
C ILE A 24 2.10 -2.24 -3.44
N LEU A 25 0.95 -1.58 -3.63
CA LEU A 25 0.78 -0.18 -3.28
C LEU A 25 0.97 0.05 -1.78
N SER A 26 0.42 -0.82 -0.92
CA SER A 26 0.60 -0.72 0.54
C SER A 26 2.07 -0.78 0.93
N VAL A 27 2.83 -1.73 0.38
CA VAL A 27 4.26 -1.85 0.67
C VAL A 27 5.04 -0.63 0.17
N ALA A 28 4.74 -0.15 -1.04
CA ALA A 28 5.41 1.02 -1.60
C ALA A 28 5.15 2.29 -0.77
N VAL A 29 3.90 2.53 -0.39
CA VAL A 29 3.52 3.73 0.38
C VAL A 29 4.00 3.65 1.81
N VAL A 30 3.69 2.57 2.54
CA VAL A 30 4.05 2.43 3.96
C VAL A 30 5.56 2.26 4.11
N GLY A 31 6.18 1.41 3.28
CA GLY A 31 7.63 1.20 3.28
C GLY A 31 8.38 2.44 2.83
N GLY A 32 7.93 3.11 1.76
CA GLY A 32 8.52 4.37 1.29
C GLY A 32 8.41 5.48 2.33
N TYR A 33 7.23 5.68 2.92
CA TYR A 33 7.03 6.68 3.97
C TYR A 33 7.85 6.36 5.22
N GLY A 34 7.82 5.11 5.71
CA GLY A 34 8.63 4.67 6.84
C GLY A 34 10.13 4.86 6.61
N PHE A 35 10.60 4.58 5.39
CA PHE A 35 11.98 4.82 4.99
C PHE A 35 12.33 6.32 4.99
N LEU A 36 11.45 7.17 4.44
CA LEU A 36 11.64 8.62 4.48
C LEU A 36 11.72 9.13 5.91
N VAL A 37 10.83 8.68 6.79
CA VAL A 37 10.85 9.04 8.22
C VAL A 37 12.12 8.56 8.90
N TRP A 38 12.56 7.32 8.65
CA TRP A 38 13.80 6.80 9.22
C TRP A 38 15.02 7.60 8.74
N MET A 39 15.11 7.89 7.44
CA MET A 39 16.21 8.68 6.87
C MET A 39 16.21 10.10 7.44
N SER A 40 15.03 10.68 7.63
CA SER A 40 14.89 12.01 8.20
C SER A 40 15.36 12.07 9.66
N GLN A 41 15.17 10.99 10.43
CA GLN A 41 15.72 10.86 11.80
C GLN A 41 17.25 10.81 11.84
N LEU A 42 17.92 10.29 10.80
CA LEU A 42 19.39 10.34 10.72
C LEU A 42 19.92 11.76 10.59
N ILE A 43 19.13 12.67 10.00
CA ILE A 43 19.53 14.08 9.75
C ILE A 43 19.06 14.99 10.89
N MET A 44 17.82 14.82 11.35
CA MET A 44 17.17 15.71 12.33
C MET A 44 17.22 15.17 13.77
N GLY A 45 17.70 13.95 13.96
CA GLY A 45 17.68 13.25 15.25
C GLY A 45 16.39 12.45 15.48
N PRO A 46 16.41 11.49 16.41
CA PRO A 46 15.24 10.66 16.73
C PRO A 46 14.13 11.47 17.41
N PRO A 47 12.86 11.02 17.35
CA PRO A 47 11.76 11.65 18.08
C PRO A 47 12.03 11.67 19.59
N GLY A 48 11.71 12.79 20.23
CA GLY A 48 11.92 12.98 21.67
C GLY A 48 11.06 12.06 22.55
N PRO A 49 11.41 11.91 23.84
CA PRO A 49 10.62 11.11 24.78
C PRO A 49 9.19 11.66 24.95
N PRO A 50 8.21 10.82 25.30
CA PRO A 50 6.86 11.28 25.63
C PRO A 50 6.88 12.30 26.78
N PRO A 51 5.99 13.32 26.78
CA PRO A 51 5.84 14.21 27.92
C PRO A 51 5.38 13.41 29.14
N VAL A 52 6.08 13.57 30.27
CA VAL A 52 5.66 13.07 31.59
C VAL A 52 4.89 14.15 32.34
#